data_AF-A0A3A6PMR9-F1
#
_entry.id   AF-A0A3A6PMR9-F1
#
_cell.length_a   1.000
_cell.length_b   1.000
_cell.length_c   1.000
_cell.angle_alpha   90.00
_cell.angle_beta   90.00
_cell.angle_gamma   90.00
#
_symmetry.space_group_name_H-M   'P 1'
#
loop_
_entity.id
_entity.type
_entity.pdbx_description
1 polymer ?
#
loop_
_entity_poly.entity_id
_entity_poly.type
_entity_poly.pdbx_seq_one_letter_code
_entity_poly.pdbx_strand_id
1 'polypeptide(L)'
;MAETTTATDAQAFSTPANSAGYLAVLTALTTGILHLYLIPGALATAGTTGGVLFALNGIGFVGGTVLYLSKYWRKELFIVAALYALASIVAMFMVHGWTIDSLLYRNGSIAQWAITAKSAESILIGCSLYLYSNS
;
A
#
# COMPACT_ATOMS: atom_id res chain seq x y z
N MET A 1 27.36 36.16 -25.68
CA MET A 1 27.03 35.55 -24.37
C MET A 1 26.19 34.33 -24.67
N ALA A 2 26.70 33.13 -24.39
CA ALA A 2 25.94 31.90 -24.61
C ALA A 2 24.94 31.77 -23.46
N GLU A 3 23.66 31.77 -23.79
CA GLU A 3 22.59 31.45 -22.86
C GLU A 3 22.67 29.94 -22.60
N THR A 4 23.22 29.58 -21.44
CA THR A 4 23.17 28.21 -20.94
C THR A 4 21.73 27.95 -20.51
N THR A 5 20.88 27.51 -21.44
CA THR A 5 19.60 26.91 -21.09
C THR A 5 19.91 25.60 -20.38
N THR A 6 19.92 25.62 -19.05
CA THR A 6 19.85 24.40 -18.25
C THR A 6 18.55 23.73 -18.64
N ALA A 7 18.62 22.73 -19.53
CA ALA A 7 17.56 21.75 -19.63
C ALA A 7 17.50 21.10 -18.25
N THR A 8 16.59 21.58 -17.40
CA THR A 8 16.14 20.82 -16.25
C THR A 8 15.52 19.58 -16.84
N ASP A 9 16.35 18.55 -16.99
CA ASP A 9 15.92 17.18 -17.17
C ASP A 9 14.76 16.98 -16.22
N ALA A 10 13.55 16.89 -16.76
CA ALA A 10 12.33 16.83 -15.99
C ALA A 10 12.35 15.50 -15.25
N GLN A 11 12.96 15.49 -14.06
CA GLN A 11 13.22 14.30 -13.27
C GLN A 11 11.92 13.51 -13.17
N ALA A 12 11.89 12.34 -13.83
CA ALA A 12 10.68 11.53 -13.91
C ALA A 12 10.24 11.02 -12.52
N PHE A 13 11.20 10.94 -11.60
CA PHE A 13 11.03 10.56 -10.21
C PHE A 13 11.60 11.61 -9.25
N SER A 14 10.90 11.85 -8.15
CA SER A 14 11.31 12.73 -7.06
C SER A 14 11.19 12.01 -5.72
N THR A 15 12.12 12.26 -4.81
CA THR A 15 12.04 11.73 -3.45
C THR A 15 10.98 12.47 -2.62
N PRO A 16 10.40 11.83 -1.60
CA PRO A 16 9.43 12.49 -0.75
C PRO A 16 10.06 13.68 0.00
N ALA A 17 9.34 14.80 0.03
CA ALA A 17 9.82 16.04 0.65
C ALA A 17 9.71 16.04 2.20
N ASN A 18 9.00 15.08 2.78
CA ASN A 18 8.73 15.03 4.22
C ASN A 18 8.74 13.58 4.76
N SER A 19 8.90 13.44 6.07
CA SER A 19 8.94 12.13 6.74
C SER A 19 7.68 11.30 6.55
N ALA A 20 6.50 11.95 6.43
CA ALA A 20 5.24 11.27 6.17
C ALA A 20 5.21 10.57 4.81
N GLY A 21 5.84 11.16 3.78
CA GLY A 21 5.98 10.55 2.46
C GLY A 21 6.90 9.33 2.48
N TYR A 22 8.01 9.38 3.23
CA TYR A 22 8.85 8.19 3.42
C TYR A 22 8.11 7.08 4.17
N LEU A 23 7.33 7.41 5.20
CA LEU A 23 6.49 6.43 5.90
C LEU A 23 5.41 5.84 4.99
N ALA A 24 4.79 6.65 4.13
CA ALA A 24 3.82 6.16 3.14
C ALA A 24 4.47 5.18 2.17
N VAL A 25 5.64 5.50 1.62
CA VAL A 25 6.42 4.59 0.75
C VAL A 25 6.76 3.30 1.49
N LEU A 26 7.30 3.40 2.69
CA LEU A 26 7.72 2.23 3.47
C LEU A 26 6.55 1.30 3.75
N THR A 27 5.45 1.85 4.26
CA THR A 27 4.25 1.07 4.61
C THR A 27 3.54 0.49 3.39
N ALA A 28 3.48 1.22 2.29
CA ALA A 28 2.94 0.72 1.02
C ALA A 28 3.81 -0.42 0.46
N LEU A 29 5.14 -0.30 0.48
CA LEU A 29 6.04 -1.36 0.03
C LEU A 29 5.96 -2.59 0.94
N THR A 30 5.99 -2.41 2.27
CA THR A 30 5.82 -3.53 3.21
C THR A 30 4.51 -4.25 2.93
N THR A 31 3.40 -3.53 2.80
CA THR A 31 2.08 -4.11 2.52
C THR A 31 2.07 -4.83 1.17
N GLY A 32 2.59 -4.20 0.13
CA GLY A 32 2.62 -4.75 -1.23
C GLY A 32 3.45 -6.04 -1.30
N ILE A 33 4.65 -6.03 -0.75
CA ILE A 33 5.54 -7.19 -0.69
C ILE A 33 4.92 -8.32 0.11
N LEU A 34 4.30 -8.03 1.27
CA LEU A 34 3.61 -9.05 2.07
C LEU A 34 2.46 -9.69 1.28
N HIS A 35 1.68 -8.92 0.54
CA HIS A 35 0.61 -9.48 -0.29
C HIS A 35 1.15 -10.38 -1.41
N LEU A 36 2.23 -9.97 -2.08
CA LEU A 36 2.86 -10.78 -3.11
C LEU A 36 3.48 -12.07 -2.54
N TYR A 37 4.12 -11.97 -1.37
CA TYR A 37 4.70 -13.11 -0.67
C TYR A 37 3.64 -14.13 -0.22
N LEU A 38 2.47 -13.65 0.19
CA LEU A 38 1.39 -14.48 0.72
C LEU A 38 0.45 -15.06 -0.37
N ILE A 39 0.73 -14.85 -1.66
CA ILE A 39 -0.08 -15.41 -2.76
C ILE A 39 -0.28 -16.94 -2.63
N PRO A 40 0.75 -17.78 -2.34
CA PRO A 40 0.55 -19.22 -2.20
C PRO A 40 -0.41 -19.57 -1.05
N GLY A 41 -0.31 -18.84 0.06
CA GLY A 41 -1.20 -19.01 1.21
C GLY A 41 -2.63 -18.56 0.92
N ALA A 42 -2.79 -17.47 0.18
CA ALA A 42 -4.10 -16.98 -0.26
C ALA A 42 -4.76 -17.95 -1.26
N LEU A 43 -3.98 -18.50 -2.19
CA LEU A 43 -4.43 -19.53 -3.14
C LEU A 43 -4.90 -20.79 -2.42
N ALA A 44 -4.17 -21.23 -1.41
CA ALA A 44 -4.52 -22.40 -0.62
C ALA A 44 -5.82 -22.23 0.18
N THR A 45 -6.15 -21.02 0.65
CA THR A 45 -7.30 -20.81 1.53
C THR A 45 -8.53 -20.19 0.90
N ALA A 46 -8.36 -19.37 -0.13
CA ALA A 46 -9.44 -18.67 -0.81
C ALA A 46 -9.52 -19.02 -2.32
N GLY A 47 -8.78 -20.06 -2.74
CA GLY A 47 -8.75 -20.53 -4.11
C GLY A 47 -8.12 -19.53 -5.09
N THR A 48 -8.28 -19.80 -6.38
CA THR A 48 -7.69 -19.00 -7.46
C THR A 48 -8.08 -17.53 -7.37
N THR A 49 -9.35 -17.25 -7.07
CA THR A 49 -9.85 -15.87 -6.92
C THR A 49 -9.12 -15.14 -5.80
N GLY A 50 -8.95 -15.75 -4.63
CA GLY A 50 -8.22 -15.15 -3.51
C GLY A 50 -6.74 -14.91 -3.81
N GLY A 51 -6.08 -15.85 -4.48
CA GLY A 51 -4.70 -15.70 -4.94
C GLY A 51 -4.53 -14.53 -5.94
N VAL A 52 -5.43 -14.42 -6.91
CA VAL A 52 -5.42 -13.30 -7.89
C VAL A 52 -5.69 -11.96 -7.20
N LEU A 53 -6.66 -11.91 -6.28
CA LEU A 53 -6.95 -10.68 -5.52
C LEU A 53 -5.73 -10.25 -4.68
N PHE A 54 -5.02 -11.19 -4.04
CA PHE A 54 -3.78 -10.89 -3.32
C PHE A 54 -2.68 -10.35 -4.25
N ALA A 55 -2.52 -10.97 -5.43
CA ALA A 55 -1.54 -10.52 -6.42
C ALA A 55 -1.86 -9.10 -6.92
N LEU A 56 -3.10 -8.85 -7.33
CA LEU A 56 -3.57 -7.53 -7.75
C LEU A 56 -3.41 -6.51 -6.62
N ASN A 57 -3.72 -6.89 -5.39
CA ASN A 57 -3.61 -6.00 -4.25
C ASN A 57 -2.15 -5.58 -4.01
N GLY A 58 -1.23 -6.55 -4.02
CA GLY A 58 0.20 -6.32 -3.89
C GLY A 58 0.77 -5.46 -5.01
N ILE A 59 0.39 -5.73 -6.27
CA ILE A 59 0.76 -4.91 -7.43
C ILE A 59 0.20 -3.49 -7.28
N GLY A 60 -1.03 -3.32 -6.78
CA GLY A 60 -1.62 -2.01 -6.57
C GLY A 60 -0.84 -1.15 -5.56
N PHE A 61 -0.38 -1.73 -4.45
CA PHE A 61 0.46 -1.01 -3.48
C PHE A 61 1.85 -0.66 -4.02
N VAL A 62 2.52 -1.62 -4.70
CA VAL A 62 3.83 -1.37 -5.30
C VAL A 62 3.71 -0.35 -6.44
N GLY A 63 2.73 -0.52 -7.33
CA GLY A 63 2.45 0.38 -8.44
C GLY A 63 2.06 1.78 -7.96
N GLY A 64 1.23 1.88 -6.91
CA GLY A 64 0.90 3.14 -6.25
C GLY A 64 2.13 3.84 -5.66
N THR A 65 3.07 3.07 -5.10
CA THR A 65 4.35 3.61 -4.61
C THR A 65 5.20 4.17 -5.74
N VAL A 66 5.32 3.43 -6.86
CA VAL A 66 6.05 3.90 -8.05
C VAL A 66 5.40 5.16 -8.62
N LEU A 67 4.06 5.19 -8.67
CA LEU A 67 3.30 6.35 -9.10
C LEU A 67 3.53 7.56 -8.18
N TYR A 68 3.59 7.35 -6.85
CA TYR A 68 3.85 8.39 -5.86
C TYR A 68 5.21 9.03 -6.02
N LEU A 69 6.22 8.22 -6.33
CA LEU A 69 7.57 8.73 -6.61
C LEU A 69 7.67 9.39 -7.99
N SER A 70 6.68 9.20 -8.87
CA SER A 70 6.70 9.75 -10.23
C SER A 70 6.12 11.16 -10.31
N LYS A 71 6.48 11.89 -11.37
CA LYS A 71 5.89 13.20 -11.69
C LYS A 71 4.38 13.21 -11.95
N TYR A 72 3.75 12.03 -12.07
CA TYR A 72 2.32 11.89 -12.35
C TYR A 72 1.45 11.95 -11.10
N TRP A 73 2.03 12.02 -9.90
CA TRP A 73 1.27 12.07 -8.68
C TRP A 73 0.46 13.37 -8.55
N ARG A 74 -0.85 13.24 -8.32
CA ARG A 74 -1.78 14.35 -8.07
C ARG A 74 -2.29 14.26 -6.65
N LYS A 75 -2.65 15.41 -6.07
CA LYS A 75 -3.20 15.51 -4.71
C LYS A 75 -4.35 14.54 -4.45
N GLU A 76 -5.27 14.38 -5.41
CA GLU A 76 -6.42 13.47 -5.29
C GLU A 76 -6.01 12.00 -5.10
N LEU A 77 -4.85 11.59 -5.62
CA LEU A 77 -4.35 10.22 -5.50
C LEU A 77 -4.00 9.85 -4.06
N PHE A 78 -3.77 10.82 -3.18
CA PHE A 78 -3.63 10.54 -1.74
C PHE A 78 -4.94 10.00 -1.13
N ILE A 79 -6.10 10.56 -1.52
CA ILE A 79 -7.40 10.02 -1.10
C ILE A 79 -7.59 8.64 -1.70
N VAL A 80 -7.25 8.45 -2.98
CA VAL A 80 -7.35 7.15 -3.64
C VAL A 80 -6.49 6.11 -2.90
N ALA A 81 -5.26 6.45 -2.51
CA ALA A 81 -4.39 5.57 -1.72
C ALA A 81 -4.99 5.23 -0.34
N ALA A 82 -5.57 6.22 0.35
CA ALA A 82 -6.24 6.00 1.62
C ALA A 82 -7.46 5.08 1.48
N LEU A 83 -8.31 5.32 0.48
CA LEU A 83 -9.49 4.49 0.20
C LEU A 83 -9.09 3.08 -0.23
N TYR A 84 -8.02 2.94 -1.00
CA TYR A 84 -7.48 1.65 -1.42
C TYR A 84 -6.97 0.84 -0.23
N ALA A 85 -6.18 1.45 0.65
CA ALA A 85 -5.73 0.83 1.89
C ALA A 85 -6.91 0.45 2.79
N LEU A 86 -7.93 1.31 2.90
CA LEU A 86 -9.15 1.01 3.63
C LEU A 86 -9.91 -0.18 3.03
N ALA A 87 -10.04 -0.24 1.71
CA ALA A 87 -10.66 -1.36 1.02
C ALA A 87 -9.89 -2.67 1.27
N SER A 88 -8.56 -2.64 1.31
CA SER A 88 -7.72 -3.79 1.66
C SER A 88 -7.97 -4.28 3.09
N ILE A 89 -8.15 -3.35 4.05
CA ILE A 89 -8.51 -3.68 5.43
C ILE A 89 -9.91 -4.34 5.46
N VAL A 90 -10.91 -3.73 4.83
CA VAL A 90 -12.28 -4.24 4.77
C VAL A 90 -12.35 -5.62 4.11
N ALA A 91 -11.59 -5.84 3.03
CA ALA A 91 -11.52 -7.12 2.35
C ALA A 91 -11.01 -8.25 3.25
N MET A 92 -10.13 -7.95 4.23
CA MET A 92 -9.69 -8.95 5.20
C MET A 92 -10.86 -9.48 6.03
N PHE A 93 -11.76 -8.60 6.49
CA PHE A 93 -12.94 -9.00 7.27
C PHE A 93 -13.91 -9.85 6.44
N MET A 94 -14.00 -9.61 5.13
CA MET A 94 -14.86 -10.42 4.25
C MET A 94 -14.32 -11.84 4.04
N VAL A 95 -13.00 -12.01 3.98
CA VAL A 95 -12.36 -13.31 3.76
C VAL A 95 -12.16 -14.09 5.07
N HIS A 96 -11.82 -13.39 6.15
CA HIS A 96 -11.48 -14.01 7.43
C HIS A 96 -12.63 -13.98 8.43
N GLY A 97 -13.72 -13.26 8.16
CA GLY A 97 -14.82 -13.06 9.10
C GLY A 97 -14.58 -11.90 10.07
N TRP A 98 -15.56 -11.67 10.95
CA TRP A 98 -15.63 -10.51 11.84
C TRP A 98 -15.25 -10.81 13.29
N THR A 99 -14.85 -12.04 13.62
CA THR A 99 -14.54 -12.43 14.99
C THR A 99 -13.06 -12.22 15.29
N ILE A 100 -12.75 -11.86 16.54
CA ILE A 100 -11.37 -11.60 16.98
C ILE A 100 -10.49 -12.85 16.81
N ASP A 101 -11.04 -14.03 17.09
CA ASP A 101 -10.38 -15.31 16.85
C ASP A 101 -10.01 -15.51 15.38
N SER A 102 -10.91 -15.24 14.44
CA SER A 102 -10.62 -15.47 13.02
C SER A 102 -9.66 -14.44 12.41
N LEU A 103 -9.53 -13.27 13.06
CA LEU A 103 -8.65 -12.18 12.66
C LEU A 103 -7.24 -12.31 13.26
N LEU A 104 -7.13 -12.71 14.53
CA LEU A 104 -5.86 -12.80 15.25
C LEU A 104 -5.30 -14.23 15.29
N TYR A 105 -6.15 -15.26 15.26
CA TYR A 105 -5.76 -16.65 15.40
C TYR A 105 -6.02 -17.45 14.13
N ARG A 106 -4.94 -18.05 13.60
CA ARG A 106 -4.99 -18.97 12.46
C ARG A 106 -4.31 -20.26 12.86
N ASN A 107 -5.06 -21.35 12.86
CA ASN A 107 -4.56 -22.69 13.17
C ASN A 107 -3.89 -22.80 14.56
N GLY A 108 -4.45 -22.11 15.57
CA GLY A 108 -3.93 -22.09 16.94
C GLY A 108 -2.72 -21.16 17.16
N SER A 109 -2.27 -20.42 16.14
CA SER A 109 -1.16 -19.47 16.22
C SER A 109 -1.60 -18.06 15.82
N ILE A 110 -0.90 -17.05 16.33
CA ILE A 110 -1.17 -15.65 16.02
C ILE A 110 -0.80 -15.39 14.56
N ALA A 111 -1.72 -14.81 13.79
CA ALA A 111 -1.51 -14.42 12.40
C ALA A 111 -0.63 -13.15 12.31
N GLN A 112 0.62 -13.23 12.76
CA GLN A 112 1.56 -12.11 12.84
C GLN A 112 1.68 -11.34 11.51
N TRP A 113 1.65 -12.06 10.39
CA TRP A 113 1.71 -11.46 9.05
C TRP A 113 0.52 -10.54 8.75
N ALA A 114 -0.69 -10.94 9.16
CA ALA A 114 -1.90 -10.14 8.97
C ALA A 114 -1.83 -8.88 9.83
N ILE A 115 -1.42 -9.00 11.10
CA ILE A 115 -1.27 -7.85 12.01
C ILE A 115 -0.28 -6.83 11.44
N THR A 116 0.88 -7.28 10.95
CA THR A 116 1.89 -6.41 10.35
C THR A 116 1.35 -5.69 9.12
N ALA A 117 0.70 -6.42 8.19
CA ALA A 117 0.14 -5.82 6.99
C ALA A 117 -0.95 -4.78 7.31
N LYS A 118 -1.86 -5.08 8.25
CA LYS A 118 -2.96 -4.16 8.60
C LYS A 118 -2.52 -2.96 9.41
N SER A 119 -1.48 -3.11 10.22
CA SER A 119 -0.85 -1.99 10.89
C SER A 119 -0.20 -1.06 9.86
N ALA A 120 0.53 -1.61 8.89
CA ALA A 120 1.13 -0.84 7.80
C ALA A 120 0.07 -0.10 6.96
N GLU A 121 -1.03 -0.78 6.59
CA GLU A 121 -2.15 -0.15 5.86
C GLU A 121 -2.80 0.99 6.66
N SER A 122 -2.98 0.82 7.97
CA SER A 122 -3.57 1.85 8.83
C SER A 122 -2.67 3.09 8.94
N ILE A 123 -1.34 2.88 9.04
CA ILE A 123 -0.37 3.98 9.02
C ILE A 123 -0.40 4.67 7.65
N LEU A 124 -0.47 3.91 6.56
CA LEU A 124 -0.56 4.45 5.21
C LEU A 124 -1.80 5.33 5.02
N ILE A 125 -2.96 4.96 5.57
CA ILE A 125 -4.17 5.79 5.58
C ILE A 125 -3.88 7.13 6.28
N GLY A 126 -3.30 7.08 7.48
CA GLY A 126 -2.96 8.28 8.25
C GLY A 126 -1.98 9.18 7.50
N CYS A 127 -0.91 8.62 6.95
CA CYS A 127 0.07 9.36 6.15
C CYS A 127 -0.57 9.97 4.89
N SER A 128 -1.42 9.22 4.20
CA SER A 128 -2.09 9.68 2.97
C SER A 128 -3.05 10.85 3.25
N LEU A 129 -3.84 10.77 4.32
CA LEU A 129 -4.75 11.85 4.72
C LEU A 129 -3.98 13.10 5.19
N TYR A 130 -2.89 12.91 5.93
CA TYR A 130 -2.01 14.00 6.33
C TYR A 130 -1.38 14.71 5.13
N LEU A 131 -0.81 13.92 4.20
CA LEU A 131 -0.22 14.45 2.97
C LEU A 131 -1.27 15.15 2.10
N TYR A 132 -2.49 14.63 2.00
CA TYR A 132 -3.59 15.29 1.30
C TYR A 132 -3.93 16.66 1.89
N SER A 133 -3.96 16.77 3.22
CA SER A 133 -4.31 18.00 3.92
C SER A 133 -3.20 19.07 3.80
N ASN A 134 -1.96 18.64 3.57
CA ASN A 134 -0.77 19.51 3.52
C ASN A 134 -0.14 19.61 2.12
N SER A 135 -0.83 19.13 1.07
CA SER A 135 -0.48 19.30 -0.36
C SER A 135 -1.36 20.36 -1.00
#